data_AF-A0A957GIS7-F1
#
_entry.id   AF-A0A957GIS7-F1
#
_cell.length_a   1.000
_cell.length_b   1.000
_cell.length_c   1.000
_cell.angle_alpha   90.00
_cell.angle_beta   90.00
_cell.angle_gamma   90.00
#
_symmetry.space_group_name_H-M   'P 1'
#
loop_
_entity.id
_entity.type
_entity.pdbx_description
1 polymer ?
#
loop_
_entity_poly.entity_id
_entity_poly.type
_entity_poly.pdbx_seq_one_letter_code
_entity_poly.pdbx_strand_id
1 'polypeptide(L)' 'LDVRFNRITHGNFGDFKQIDTSLFELRFFFGSSYRVYYTVRNNKIVLLLCGGDKSTQSRDIAQARALLDQLG' A
#
# COMPACT_ATOMS: atom_id res chain seq x y z
N LEU A 1 -4.69 1.83 18.33
CA LEU A 1 -4.62 1.26 16.95
C LEU A 1 -5.88 1.60 16.15
N ASP A 2 -7.04 1.68 16.81
CA ASP A 2 -8.34 1.94 16.18
C ASP A 2 -8.48 3.28 15.45
N VAL A 3 -7.87 4.35 15.96
CA VAL A 3 -8.00 5.69 15.36
C VAL A 3 -7.38 5.79 13.95
N ARG A 4 -6.39 4.94 13.64
CA ARG A 4 -5.71 4.94 12.33
C ARG A 4 -6.46 4.10 11.30
N PHE A 5 -6.99 2.94 11.69
CA PHE A 5 -7.86 2.14 10.81
C PHE A 5 -9.15 2.90 10.46
N ASN A 6 -9.72 3.64 11.42
CA ASN A 6 -10.91 4.44 11.17
C ASN A 6 -10.70 5.61 10.19
N ARG A 7 -9.46 6.02 9.90
CA ARG A 7 -9.19 7.04 8.87
C ARG A 7 -9.11 6.43 7.47
N ILE A 8 -8.57 5.21 7.37
CA ILE A 8 -8.52 4.44 6.12
C ILE A 8 -9.93 4.14 5.62
N THR A 9 -10.89 3.85 6.52
CA THR A 9 -12.29 3.58 6.15
C THR A 9 -13.04 4.80 5.60
N HIS A 10 -12.56 6.02 5.86
CA HIS A 10 -13.14 7.28 5.38
C HIS A 10 -12.35 7.88 4.19
N GLY A 11 -11.48 7.11 3.53
CA GLY A 11 -10.67 7.58 2.40
C GLY A 11 -9.47 8.45 2.81
N ASN A 12 -9.22 8.64 4.11
CA ASN A 12 -8.03 9.31 4.64
C ASN A 12 -6.97 8.26 4.96
N PHE A 13 -6.32 7.73 3.92
CA PHE A 13 -5.22 6.74 4.02
C PHE A 13 -3.99 7.23 4.79
N GLY A 14 -4.00 8.47 5.30
CA GLY A 14 -2.83 9.13 5.82
C GLY A 14 -1.91 9.50 4.67
N ASP A 15 -0.61 9.27 4.86
CA ASP A 15 0.39 9.56 3.85
C ASP A 15 0.55 8.38 2.88
N PHE A 16 0.30 8.62 1.60
CA PHE A 16 0.41 7.61 0.56
C PHE A 16 1.11 8.19 -0.68
N LYS A 17 1.60 7.30 -1.53
CA LYS A 17 2.20 7.63 -2.82
C LYS A 17 1.56 6.77 -3.90
N GLN A 18 1.11 7.39 -4.98
CA GLN A 18 0.76 6.66 -6.19
C GLN A 18 2.05 6.22 -6.90
N ILE A 19 2.17 4.92 -7.19
CA ILE A 19 3.35 4.33 -7.85
C ILE A 19 3.11 4.23 -9.36
N ASP A 20 1.89 3.85 -9.75
CA ASP A 20 1.42 3.83 -11.14
C ASP A 20 -0.10 4.02 -11.19
N THR A 21 -0.74 3.72 -12.33
CA THR A 21 -2.18 3.94 -12.54
C THR A 21 -3.06 3.16 -11.54
N SER A 22 -2.63 1.99 -11.10
CA SER A 22 -3.45 1.09 -10.26
C SER A 22 -2.73 0.60 -8.99
N LEU A 23 -1.47 0.97 -8.77
CA LEU A 23 -0.67 0.62 -7.61
C LEU A 23 -0.38 1.84 -6.73
N PHE A 24 -0.62 1.67 -5.44
CA PHE A 24 -0.43 2.69 -4.43
C PHE A 24 0.39 2.15 -3.25
N GLU A 25 1.13 3.04 -2.61
CA GLU A 25 1.99 2.77 -1.46
C GLU A 25 1.50 3.57 -0.25
N LEU A 26 1.12 2.90 0.83
CA LEU A 26 0.91 3.51 2.14
C LEU A 26 2.25 3.67 2.86
N ARG A 27 2.52 4.88 3.38
CA ARG A 27 3.80 5.21 4.02
C ARG A 27 3.59 5.48 5.50
N PHE A 28 4.26 4.68 6.31
CA PHE A 28 4.20 4.76 7.76
C PHE A 28 5.55 5.23 8.31
N PHE A 29 5.62 6.46 8.83
CA PHE A 29 6.89 7.07 9.30
C PHE A 29 7.27 6.77 10.75
N PHE A 30 6.90 5.61 11.27
CA PHE A 30 7.35 5.15 12.58
C PHE A 30 8.31 3.96 12.43
N GLY A 31 9.30 3.83 13.34
CA GLY A 31 10.34 2.80 13.24
C GLY A 31 11.15 2.92 11.95
N SER A 32 11.41 1.80 11.27
CA SER A 32 12.19 1.72 10.02
C SER A 32 11.53 2.37 8.79
N SER A 33 10.38 3.03 8.95
CA SER A 33 9.57 3.60 7.87
C SER A 33 8.92 2.52 6.99
N TYR A 34 7.83 1.92 7.47
CA TYR A 34 7.13 0.83 6.77
C TYR A 34 6.34 1.29 5.54
N ARG A 35 6.21 0.40 4.56
CA ARG A 35 5.49 0.55 3.29
C ARG A 35 4.58 -0.65 3.07
N VAL A 36 3.34 -0.36 2.67
CA VAL A 36 2.34 -1.37 2.37
C VAL A 36 1.69 -1.03 1.04
N TYR A 37 1.55 -2.03 0.16
CA TYR A 37 1.07 -1.80 -1.21
C TYR A 37 -0.39 -2.23 -1.36
N TYR A 38 -1.15 -1.46 -2.13
CA TYR A 38 -2.56 -1.74 -2.39
C TYR A 38 -2.97 -1.27 -3.79
N THR A 39 -4.10 -1.79 -4.24
CA THR A 39 -4.82 -1.32 -5.43
C THR A 39 -6.26 -0.98 -5.08
N VAL A 40 -6.93 -0.21 -5.93
CA VAL A 40 -8.37 0.05 -5.83
C VAL A 40 -9.06 -0.62 -7.01
N ARG A 41 -9.96 -1.57 -6.74
CA ARG A 41 -10.74 -2.28 -7.76
C ARG A 41 -12.19 -2.31 -7.36
N ASN A 42 -13.09 -1.95 -8.28
CA ASN A 42 -14.54 -1.93 -8.04
C ASN A 42 -14.92 -1.18 -6.75
N ASN A 43 -14.32 0.00 -6.54
CA ASN A 43 -14.45 0.82 -5.32
C ASN A 43 -14.05 0.12 -4.01
N LYS A 44 -13.22 -0.93 -4.08
CA LYS A 44 -12.68 -1.65 -2.91
C LYS A 44 -11.17 -1.55 -2.89
N ILE A 45 -10.64 -1.35 -1.69
CA ILE A 45 -9.20 -1.41 -1.42
C ILE A 45 -8.80 -2.88 -1.36
N VAL A 46 -7.87 -3.28 -2.20
CA VAL A 46 -7.27 -4.61 -2.19
C VAL A 46 -5.84 -4.48 -1.71
N LEU A 47 -5.57 -5.05 -0.53
CA LEU A 47 -4.23 -5.11 0.02
C LEU A 47 -3.41 -6.14 -0.74
N LEU A 48 -2.28 -5.72 -1.31
CA LEU A 48 -1.31 -6.64 -1.88
C LEU A 48 -0.44 -7.10 -0.72
N LEU A 49 -0.46 -8.39 -0.40
CA LEU A 49 0.21 -8.98 0.78
C LEU A 49 1.74 -8.97 0.63
N CYS A 50 2.29 -7.78 0.48
CA CYS A 50 3.69 -7.44 0.30
C CYS A 50 3.94 -6.05 0.87
N GLY A 51 5.17 -5.81 1.29
CA GLY A 51 5.55 -4.60 1.99
C GLY A 51 6.75 -4.87 2.88
N GLY A 52 7.35 -3.79 3.34
CA GLY A 52 8.60 -3.83 4.06
C GLY A 52 8.92 -2.46 4.59
N ASP A 53 10.19 -2.21 4.88
CA ASP A 53 10.62 -0.87 5.23
C ASP A 53 11.25 -0.16 4.02
N LYS A 54 11.73 1.07 4.21
CA LYS A 54 12.31 1.86 3.12
C LYS A 54 13.49 1.16 2.44
N SER A 55 14.23 0.28 3.14
CA SER A 55 15.39 -0.42 2.57
C SER A 55 15.01 -1.47 1.53
N THR A 56 13.79 -2.01 1.59
CA THR A 56 13.30 -3.05 0.68
C THR A 56 12.34 -2.53 -0.39
N GLN A 57 12.02 -1.23 -0.37
CA GLN A 57 11.01 -0.57 -1.20
C GLN A 57 11.04 -1.00 -2.68
N SER A 58 12.21 -0.99 -3.33
CA SER A 58 12.30 -1.34 -4.75
C SER A 58 11.91 -2.80 -5.04
N ARG A 59 12.27 -3.73 -4.14
CA ARG A 59 11.90 -5.14 -4.24
C ARG A 59 10.40 -5.31 -3.99
N ASP A 60 9.88 -4.61 -2.99
CA ASP A 60 8.49 -4.71 -2.59
C ASP A 60 7.56 -4.15 -3.69
N ILE A 61 7.96 -3.06 -4.38
CA ILE A 61 7.24 -2.54 -5.55
C ILE A 61 7.19 -3.58 -6.68
N ALA A 62 8.32 -4.25 -6.96
CA ALA A 62 8.35 -5.28 -8.01
C ALA A 62 7.43 -6.46 -7.66
N GLN A 63 7.43 -6.90 -6.41
CA GLN A 63 6.52 -7.94 -5.93
C GLN A 63 5.06 -7.49 -5.97
N ALA A 64 4.77 -6.24 -5.60
CA ALA A 64 3.43 -5.68 -5.65
C ALA A 64 2.87 -5.65 -7.08
N ARG A 65 3.71 -5.31 -8.07
CA ARG A 65 3.33 -5.40 -9.49
C ARG A 65 2.99 -6.82 -9.90
N ALA A 66 3.82 -7.80 -9.54
CA ALA A 66 3.56 -9.20 -9.83
C ALA A 66 2.25 -9.71 -9.18
N LEU A 67 1.97 -9.31 -7.94
CA LEU A 67 0.70 -9.62 -7.26
C LEU A 67 -0.48 -8.93 -7.95
N LEU A 68 -0.31 -7.71 -8.42
CA LEU A 68 -1.36 -6.98 -9.13
C LEU A 68 -1.69 -7.63 -10.47
N ASP A 69 -0.68 -8.07 -11.23
CA ASP A 69 -0.87 -8.80 -12.49
C ASP A 69 -1.62 -10.12 -12.27
N GLN A 70 -1.43 -10.77 -11.11
CA GLN A 70 -2.15 -11.99 -10.73
C GLN A 70 -3.62 -11.74 -10.36
N LEU A 71 -4.00 -10.51 -10.01
CA LEU A 71 -5.38 -10.18 -9.72
C LEU A 71 -6.23 -10.04 -10.98
N GLY A 72 -5.62 -9.95 -12.17
CA GLY A 72 -6.30 -9.74 -13.46
C GLY A 72 -6.87 -8.34 -13.58
#